data_AF-A0A937I2Z2-F1
#
_entry.id   AF-A0A937I2Z2-F1
#
_cell.length_a   1.000
_cell.length_b   1.000
_cell.length_c   1.000
_cell.angle_alpha   90.00
_cell.angle_beta   90.00
_cell.angle_gamma   90.00
#
_symmetry.space_group_name_H-M   'P 1'
#
loop_
_entity.id
_entity.type
_entity.pdbx_description
1 polymer ?
#
loop_
_entity_poly.entity_id
_entity_poly.type
_entity_poly.pdbx_seq_one_letter_code
_entity_poly.pdbx_strand_id
1 'polypeptide(L)' 'MTDADHTIEIEVNTQYLQEQSDPASGRYAFAYTIGITNLGEESV' A
#
# COMPACT_ATOMS: atom_id res chain seq x y z
N MET A 1 1.14 7.41 29.96
CA MET A 1 1.76 7.23 28.64
C MET A 1 1.77 5.75 28.39
N THR A 2 0.86 5.28 27.54
CA THR A 2 0.83 3.88 27.12
C THR A 2 0.46 3.92 25.65
N ASP A 3 1.52 3.83 24.85
CA ASP A 3 1.52 3.65 23.41
C ASP A 3 0.75 2.36 23.15
N ALA A 4 -0.52 2.48 22.77
CA ALA A 4 -1.30 1.32 22.37
C ALA A 4 -0.66 0.79 21.10
N ASP A 5 -0.06 -0.40 21.21
CA ASP A 5 0.55 -1.14 20.12
C ASP A 5 -0.23 -0.95 18.83
N HIS A 6 0.43 -0.33 17.85
CA HIS A 6 -0.07 -0.14 16.49
C HIS A 6 -0.29 -1.52 15.87
N THR A 7 -1.44 -2.12 16.18
CA THR A 7 -1.82 -3.49 15.84
C THR A 7 -2.35 -3.59 14.42
N ILE A 8 -2.19 -2.53 13.62
CA ILE A 8 -2.52 -2.53 12.19
C ILE A 8 -1.24 -2.21 11.41
N GLU A 9 -0.72 -3.22 10.73
CA GLU A 9 0.36 -3.06 9.76
C GLU A 9 -0.24 -2.65 8.41
N ILE A 10 0.36 -1.65 7.78
CA ILE A 10 -0.05 -1.16 6.46
C ILE A 10 1.15 -1.30 5.53
N GLU A 11 1.00 -2.13 4.52
CA GLU A 11 1.99 -2.33 3.46
C GLU A 11 1.51 -1.66 2.18
N VAL A 12 2.38 -0.87 1.54
CA VAL A 12 2.06 -0.22 0.27
C VAL A 12 3.05 -0.65 -0.78
N ASN A 13 2.55 -1.36 -1.78
CA ASN A 13 3.33 -1.82 -2.92
C ASN A 13 2.95 -1.02 -4.16
N THR A 14 3.85 -0.15 -4.62
CA THR A 14 3.66 0.63 -5.85
C THR A 14 4.38 -0.01 -7.01
N GLN A 15 3.71 -0.09 -8.15
CA GLN A 15 4.28 -0.63 -9.38
C GLN A 15 4.03 0.32 -10.56
N TYR A 16 5.06 0.49 -11.39
CA TYR A 16 4.93 1.23 -12.64
C TYR A 16 4.31 0.34 -13.72
N LEU A 17 3.27 0.85 -14.39
CA LEU A 17 2.57 0.13 -15.45
C LEU A 17 3.03 0.62 -16.82
N GLN A 18 4.11 0.04 -17.34
CA GLN A 18 4.69 0.43 -18.62
C GLN A 18 3.69 0.28 -19.78
N GLU A 19 2.90 -0.79 -19.81
CA GLU A 19 1.92 -1.04 -20.87
C GLU A 19 0.77 -0.01 -20.91
N GLN A 20 0.50 0.65 -19.78
CA GLN A 20 -0.49 1.72 -19.68
C GLN A 20 0.13 3.12 -19.67
N SER A 21 1.45 3.20 -19.81
CA SER A 21 2.19 4.46 -19.82
C SER A 21 2.62 4.81 -21.25
N ASP A 22 2.63 6.10 -21.54
CA ASP A 22 3.19 6.66 -22.77
C ASP A 22 4.16 7.79 -22.40
N PRO A 23 5.45 7.46 -22.17
CA PRO A 23 6.47 8.43 -21.80
C PRO A 23 6.67 9.52 -22.87
N ALA A 24 6.46 9.21 -24.15
CA ALA A 24 6.61 10.16 -25.24
C ALA A 24 5.53 11.24 -25.22
N SER A 25 4.31 10.88 -24.79
CA SER A 25 3.24 11.83 -24.51
C SER A 25 3.24 12.38 -23.07
N GLY A 26 4.25 12.04 -22.26
CA GLY A 26 4.35 12.45 -20.85
C GLY A 26 3.32 11.81 -19.93
N ARG A 27 2.72 10.67 -20.30
CA ARG A 27 1.75 9.92 -19.50
C ARG A 27 2.44 8.76 -18.79
N TYR A 28 2.30 8.69 -17.47
CA TYR A 28 2.89 7.64 -16.65
C TYR A 28 1.82 7.08 -15.71
N ALA A 29 1.55 5.78 -15.85
CA ALA A 29 0.58 5.04 -15.06
C ALA A 29 1.30 4.25 -13.96
N PHE A 30 0.78 4.35 -12.75
CA PHE A 30 1.25 3.59 -11.59
C PHE A 30 0.05 2.93 -10.94
N ALA A 31 0.19 1.65 -10.59
CA ALA A 31 -0.74 0.96 -9.71
C ALA A 31 -0.15 0.90 -8.30
N TYR A 32 -1.04 0.85 -7.32
CA TYR A 32 -0.66 0.61 -5.94
C TYR A 32 -1.57 -0.46 -5.35
N THR A 33 -0.97 -1.33 -4.55
CA THR A 33 -1.66 -2.34 -3.76
C THR A 33 -1.42 -2.01 -2.29
N ILE A 34 -2.50 -1.77 -1.56
CA ILE A 34 -2.44 -1.52 -0.12
C ILE A 34 -2.84 -2.82 0.58
N GLY A 35 -1.91 -3.39 1.34
CA GLY A 35 -2.15 -4.45 2.30
C GLY A 35 -2.43 -3.83 3.67
N ILE A 36 -3.51 -4.26 4.33
CA ILE A 36 -3.83 -3.85 5.69
C ILE A 36 -3.95 -5.13 6.50
N THR A 37 -3.03 -5.32 7.44
CA THR A 37 -2.93 -6.50 8.28
C THR A 37 -3.23 -6.11 9.72
N ASN A 38 -4.30 -6.64 10.29
CA ASN A 38 -4.56 -6.51 11.71
C ASN A 38 -3.74 -7.57 12.47
N LEU A 39 -2.69 -7.12 13.15
CA LEU A 39 -1.82 -7.87 14.05
C LEU A 39 -2.32 -7.85 15.51
N GLY A 40 -3.51 -7.31 15.77
CA GLY A 40 -4.15 -7.36 17.08
C GLY A 40 -4.46 -8.79 17.52
N GLU A 41 -4.02 -9.13 18.72
CA GLU A 41 -4.34 -10.41 19.37
C GLU A 41 -5.77 -10.47 19.91
N GLU A 42 -6.59 -9.42 19.73
CA GLU A 42 -7.99 -9.43 20.15
C GLU A 42 -8.85 -10.21 19.14
N SER A 43 -8.84 -11.53 19.28
CA SER A 43 -9.85 -12.40 18.70
C SER A 43 -11.17 -12.20 19.46
N VAL A 44 -12.22 -11.76 18.76
CA VAL A 44 -13.61 -11.78 19.28
C VAL A 44 -14.23 -13.18 19.15
#